data_AF-A0A4Q8QYX0-F1
#
_entry.id   AF-A0A4Q8QYX0-F1
#
_cell.length_a   1.000
_cell.length_b   1.000
_cell.length_c   1.000
_cell.angle_alpha   90.00
_cell.angle_beta   90.00
_cell.angle_gamma   90.00
#
_symmetry.space_group_name_H-M   'P 1'
#
loop_
_entity.id
_entity.type
_entity.pdbx_description
1 polymer ?
#
loop_
_entity_poly.entity_id
_entity_poly.type
_entity_poly.pdbx_seq_one_letter_code
_entity_poly.pdbx_strand_id
1 'polypeptide(L)'
;MIACPQPDLGSFLLKTYNLFDVPDKAQARANLGVQPYNESYNYVVNGAMMISQENGQTDSIASGWYPVDMFSYVGGGISGAASVQQLSKATPGGSPYRIRATVTSAQPSIAAGGFLQFYHALEGFDVADLLFGTSAAKTVTLRFGVNAPAGTWSATFDGPPAAGRSYTAEYTISAAEAGKDVVRYITVPGDVSGAWAKDNMRGLLVHWALVSGANYQQAPGSWTAGGFCGSPNQFNFLGTVGNVFELFDVALYQGSSAPAYKVPNYQQELLKCQRQAWIWSTTAAVIRLAISYNDTAAGTQFVIPLPTMMRATPTLIVSGLTSNGGAISSASASMVGNIMAVAAAGSGFAVGASQIYSQGAGGGGFLKALARL
;
A
#
# COMPACT_ATOMS: atom_id res chain seq x y z
N MET A 1 -77.20 25.63 -21.67
CA MET A 1 -76.14 25.81 -20.66
C MET A 1 -74.87 25.19 -21.21
N ILE A 2 -73.91 26.01 -21.62
CA ILE A 2 -72.61 25.57 -22.13
C ILE A 2 -71.73 25.25 -20.91
N ALA A 3 -71.33 23.99 -20.75
CA ALA A 3 -70.45 23.59 -19.66
C ALA A 3 -69.02 24.10 -19.92
N CYS A 4 -68.50 24.88 -18.98
CA CYS A 4 -67.09 25.30 -18.95
C CYS A 4 -66.24 24.11 -18.49
N PRO A 5 -65.18 23.69 -19.23
CA PRO A 5 -64.30 22.63 -18.78
C PRO A 5 -63.47 23.11 -17.59
N GLN A 6 -63.57 22.40 -16.46
CA GLN A 6 -62.71 22.63 -15.30
C GLN A 6 -61.27 22.21 -15.65
N PRO A 7 -60.26 23.09 -15.45
CA PRO A 7 -58.87 22.68 -15.60
C PRO A 7 -58.52 21.68 -14.49
N ASP A 8 -57.95 20.54 -14.90
CA ASP A 8 -57.38 19.54 -14.01
C ASP A 8 -56.21 20.14 -13.20
N LEU A 9 -56.53 20.60 -11.99
CA LEU A 9 -55.57 21.13 -11.03
C LEU A 9 -54.63 20.04 -10.47
N GLY A 10 -54.97 18.76 -10.65
CA GLY A 10 -54.17 17.62 -10.18
C GLY A 10 -52.89 17.42 -11.00
N SER A 11 -52.96 17.58 -12.32
CA SER A 11 -51.77 17.51 -13.19
C SER A 11 -50.88 18.75 -13.15
N PHE A 12 -51.40 19.90 -12.70
CA PHE A 12 -50.62 21.14 -12.55
C PHE A 12 -49.77 21.15 -11.28
N LEU A 13 -50.23 20.51 -10.19
CA LEU A 13 -49.54 20.46 -8.91
C LEU A 13 -48.45 19.37 -8.83
N LEU A 14 -48.50 18.32 -9.64
CA LEU A 14 -47.47 17.27 -9.62
C LEU A 14 -46.16 17.67 -10.34
N LYS A 15 -46.21 18.64 -11.26
CA LYS A 15 -45.02 19.17 -11.96
C LYS A 15 -44.21 20.17 -11.12
N THR A 16 -44.78 20.71 -10.04
CA THR A 16 -44.16 21.80 -9.27
C THR A 16 -43.30 21.35 -8.09
N TYR A 17 -43.29 20.05 -7.75
CA TYR A 17 -42.44 19.50 -6.67
C TYR A 17 -41.10 18.91 -7.15
N ASN A 18 -40.79 19.01 -8.44
CA ASN A 18 -39.45 18.73 -8.97
C ASN A 18 -39.02 19.95 -9.78
N LEU A 19 -38.66 21.03 -9.07
CA LEU A 19 -38.29 22.34 -9.65
C LEU A 19 -37.06 22.30 -10.58
N PHE A 20 -36.48 21.12 -10.81
CA PHE A 20 -35.38 20.89 -11.72
C PHE A 20 -35.56 19.50 -12.33
N ASP A 21 -35.69 19.42 -13.65
CA ASP A 21 -35.54 18.13 -14.33
C ASP A 21 -34.07 17.68 -14.23
N VAL A 22 -33.78 16.40 -14.47
CA VAL A 22 -32.40 15.83 -14.39
C VAL A 22 -31.34 16.68 -15.13
N PRO A 23 -31.64 17.26 -16.32
CA PRO A 23 -30.73 18.16 -17.01
C PRO A 23 -30.48 19.47 -16.23
N ASP A 24 -31.51 20.06 -15.63
CA ASP A 24 -31.40 21.31 -14.87
C ASP A 24 -30.57 21.13 -13.60
N LYS A 25 -30.67 19.96 -12.95
CA LYS A 25 -29.80 19.59 -11.83
C LYS A 25 -28.34 19.44 -12.27
N ALA A 26 -28.09 18.93 -13.47
CA ALA A 26 -26.74 18.83 -14.02
C ALA A 26 -26.16 20.20 -14.39
N GLN A 27 -26.96 21.06 -14.99
CA GLN A 27 -26.59 22.43 -15.33
C GLN A 27 -26.36 23.29 -14.08
N ALA A 28 -27.20 23.16 -13.04
CA ALA A 28 -27.03 23.86 -11.77
C ALA A 28 -25.74 23.46 -11.04
N ARG A 29 -25.37 22.17 -11.06
CA ARG A 29 -24.07 21.70 -10.53
C ARG A 29 -22.89 22.30 -11.29
N ALA A 30 -22.97 22.34 -12.62
CA ALA A 30 -21.95 22.96 -13.46
C ALA A 30 -21.81 24.47 -13.19
N ASN A 31 -22.92 25.19 -13.06
CA ASN A 31 -22.96 26.65 -12.84
C ASN A 31 -22.46 27.05 -11.45
N LEU A 32 -22.67 26.22 -10.42
CA LEU A 32 -22.19 26.47 -9.06
C LEU A 32 -20.72 26.08 -8.85
N GLY A 33 -20.05 25.57 -9.90
CA GLY A 33 -18.70 25.00 -9.76
C GLY A 33 -18.65 23.78 -8.83
N VAL A 34 -19.82 23.23 -8.47
CA VAL A 34 -19.95 22.00 -7.69
C VAL A 34 -19.68 20.86 -8.66
N GLN A 35 -18.40 20.58 -8.87
CA GLN A 35 -17.98 19.26 -9.27
C GLN A 35 -18.65 18.27 -8.29
N PRO A 36 -19.21 17.13 -8.75
CA PRO A 36 -19.63 16.11 -7.80
C PRO A 36 -18.47 15.92 -6.82
N TYR A 37 -18.75 15.98 -5.52
CA TYR A 37 -17.78 15.63 -4.48
C TYR A 37 -17.46 14.14 -4.65
N ASN A 38 -16.59 13.89 -5.60
CA ASN A 38 -15.87 12.69 -5.88
C ASN A 38 -14.49 13.22 -6.23
N GLU A 39 -13.80 13.80 -5.24
CA GLU A 39 -12.34 13.69 -5.28
C GLU A 39 -12.10 12.19 -5.42
N SER A 40 -11.78 11.73 -6.63
CA SER A 40 -11.69 10.29 -6.90
C SER A 40 -10.79 9.70 -5.83
N TYR A 41 -11.36 8.81 -5.03
CA TYR A 41 -10.65 8.21 -3.91
C TYR A 41 -9.43 7.46 -4.44
N ASN A 42 -8.25 7.79 -3.92
CA ASN A 42 -7.05 7.03 -4.23
C ASN A 42 -7.01 5.80 -3.33
N TYR A 43 -7.14 4.61 -3.93
CA TYR A 43 -7.05 3.35 -3.18
C TYR A 43 -5.63 3.09 -2.66
N VAL A 44 -4.59 3.58 -3.35
CA VAL A 44 -3.20 3.37 -2.94
C VAL A 44 -2.86 4.17 -1.69
N VAL A 45 -2.40 3.46 -0.67
CA VAL A 45 -1.86 4.03 0.56
C VAL A 45 -0.38 4.38 0.38
N ASN A 46 0.04 5.51 0.91
CA ASN A 46 1.40 6.04 0.89
C ASN A 46 1.95 6.24 -0.53
N GLY A 47 1.09 6.58 -1.50
CA GLY A 47 1.46 6.80 -2.89
C GLY A 47 2.44 7.96 -3.15
N ALA A 48 2.61 8.83 -2.14
CA ALA A 48 3.61 9.92 -2.12
C ALA A 48 4.92 9.53 -1.43
N MET A 49 5.03 8.27 -0.99
CA MET A 49 6.23 7.73 -0.34
C MET A 49 6.65 8.53 0.91
N MET A 50 5.71 9.21 1.59
CA MET A 50 6.02 10.09 2.72
C MET A 50 6.28 9.35 4.03
N ILE A 51 5.70 8.16 4.18
CA ILE A 51 5.74 7.39 5.41
C ILE A 51 6.73 6.23 5.25
N SER A 52 7.76 6.18 6.09
CA SER A 52 8.70 5.07 6.19
C SER A 52 9.09 4.92 7.66
N GLN A 53 8.17 4.39 8.46
CA GLN A 53 8.35 4.29 9.91
C GLN A 53 9.45 3.28 10.28
N GLU A 54 9.60 2.23 9.47
CA GLU A 54 10.50 1.12 9.81
C GLU A 54 11.94 1.36 9.43
N ASN A 55 12.14 1.88 8.23
CA ASN A 55 13.43 1.85 7.56
C ASN A 55 13.91 3.26 7.17
N GLY A 56 13.06 4.28 7.27
CA GLY A 56 13.39 5.64 6.84
C GLY A 56 13.98 5.64 5.43
N GLN A 57 15.20 6.17 5.34
CA GLN A 57 15.99 6.24 4.10
C GLN A 57 17.09 5.18 4.01
N THR A 58 17.14 4.23 4.96
CA THR A 58 18.11 3.15 4.93
C THR A 58 17.88 2.26 3.72
N ASP A 59 18.96 1.93 3.02
CA ASP A 59 18.93 1.08 1.85
C ASP A 59 19.12 -0.40 2.23
N SER A 60 18.59 -1.29 1.40
CA SER A 60 18.72 -2.73 1.60
C SER A 60 18.58 -3.48 0.28
N ILE A 61 19.19 -4.66 0.22
CA ILE A 61 19.02 -5.63 -0.88
C ILE A 61 18.08 -6.78 -0.49
N ALA A 62 17.57 -6.79 0.74
CA ALA A 62 16.82 -7.92 1.28
C ALA A 62 15.43 -8.05 0.64
N SER A 63 15.05 -9.28 0.31
CA SER A 63 13.69 -9.60 -0.11
C SER A 63 12.73 -9.45 1.08
N GLY A 64 11.56 -8.86 0.85
CA GLY A 64 10.61 -8.50 1.90
C GLY A 64 10.91 -7.15 2.56
N TRP A 65 11.85 -6.37 2.01
CA TRP A 65 12.16 -5.02 2.51
C TRP A 65 11.05 -4.03 2.15
N TYR A 66 10.74 -3.13 3.07
CA TYR A 66 9.80 -2.03 2.83
C TYR A 66 10.60 -0.73 2.75
N PRO A 67 11.04 -0.27 1.54
CA PRO A 67 11.78 0.98 1.42
C PRO A 67 10.94 2.17 1.89
N VAL A 68 9.61 2.06 1.75
CA VAL A 68 8.60 2.91 2.39
C VAL A 68 7.47 2.02 2.88
N ASP A 69 6.69 2.49 3.85
CA ASP A 69 5.59 1.68 4.38
C ASP A 69 4.57 1.37 3.26
N MET A 70 3.95 0.19 3.30
CA MET A 70 3.03 -0.38 2.29
C MET A 70 3.65 -0.92 1.00
N PHE A 71 4.80 -0.39 0.55
CA PHE A 71 5.46 -0.89 -0.65
C PHE A 71 6.56 -1.89 -0.27
N SER A 72 6.43 -3.13 -0.72
CA SER A 72 7.41 -4.18 -0.47
C SER A 72 8.27 -4.44 -1.70
N TYR A 73 9.56 -4.65 -1.48
CA TYR A 73 10.52 -5.12 -2.46
C TYR A 73 10.76 -6.62 -2.28
N VAL A 74 10.43 -7.42 -3.29
CA VAL A 74 10.55 -8.88 -3.22
C VAL A 74 11.22 -9.42 -4.47
N GLY A 75 12.18 -10.30 -4.24
CA GLY A 75 12.83 -11.11 -5.27
C GLY A 75 12.96 -12.56 -4.86
N GLY A 76 13.05 -13.43 -5.86
CA GLY A 76 13.26 -14.88 -5.71
C GLY A 76 13.82 -15.47 -6.99
N GLY A 77 14.60 -16.55 -6.89
CA GLY A 77 15.17 -17.23 -8.07
C GLY A 77 16.15 -16.37 -8.89
N ILE A 78 16.81 -15.39 -8.26
CA ILE A 78 17.79 -14.49 -8.87
C ILE A 78 19.12 -14.55 -8.09
N SER A 79 20.22 -14.26 -8.78
CA SER A 79 21.58 -14.07 -8.23
C SER A 79 22.07 -12.62 -8.34
N GLY A 80 21.45 -11.80 -9.20
CA GLY A 80 21.66 -10.35 -9.25
C GLY A 80 21.02 -9.66 -8.05
N ALA A 81 21.42 -8.42 -7.81
CA ALA A 81 20.94 -7.64 -6.67
C ALA A 81 20.72 -6.18 -7.04
N ALA A 82 19.70 -5.58 -6.42
CA ALA A 82 19.49 -4.15 -6.42
C ALA A 82 19.27 -3.66 -4.98
N SER A 83 19.94 -2.56 -4.62
CA SER A 83 19.70 -1.86 -3.37
C SER A 83 18.50 -0.93 -3.53
N VAL A 84 17.59 -0.94 -2.56
CA VAL A 84 16.34 -0.18 -2.57
C VAL A 84 16.21 0.70 -1.34
N GLN A 85 15.71 1.93 -1.52
CA GLN A 85 15.54 2.91 -0.43
C GLN A 85 14.46 3.94 -0.74
N GLN A 86 13.98 4.63 0.30
CA GLN A 86 13.29 5.91 0.15
C GLN A 86 14.32 7.00 -0.16
N LEU A 87 14.11 7.73 -1.25
CA LEU A 87 14.97 8.83 -1.66
C LEU A 87 14.25 10.18 -1.51
N SER A 88 14.90 11.14 -0.85
CA SER A 88 14.43 12.53 -0.79
C SER A 88 14.72 13.25 -2.10
N LYS A 89 13.75 13.24 -3.02
CA LYS A 89 13.84 13.91 -4.32
C LYS A 89 12.42 14.26 -4.79
N ALA A 90 12.11 15.55 -4.79
CA ALA A 90 10.82 16.09 -5.20
C ALA A 90 10.39 15.59 -6.57
N THR A 91 9.10 15.31 -6.73
CA THR A 91 8.51 14.69 -7.92
C THR A 91 7.62 15.69 -8.67
N PRO A 92 7.31 15.45 -9.97
CA PRO A 92 6.40 16.31 -10.72
C PRO A 92 5.00 16.48 -10.10
N GLY A 93 4.49 15.48 -9.38
CA GLY A 93 3.21 15.55 -8.67
C GLY A 93 3.31 16.18 -7.27
N GLY A 94 4.49 16.63 -6.85
CA GLY A 94 4.70 17.33 -5.58
C GLY A 94 5.03 16.42 -4.39
N SER A 95 5.08 15.09 -4.56
CA SER A 95 5.54 14.19 -3.51
C SER A 95 7.02 14.48 -3.15
N PRO A 96 7.37 14.55 -1.85
CA PRO A 96 8.73 14.89 -1.41
C PRO A 96 9.71 13.72 -1.57
N TYR A 97 9.20 12.49 -1.64
CA TYR A 97 10.00 11.27 -1.71
C TYR A 97 9.60 10.40 -2.89
N ARG A 98 10.46 9.43 -3.18
CA ARG A 98 10.26 8.36 -4.16
C ARG A 98 10.96 7.10 -3.70
N ILE A 99 10.57 5.94 -4.21
CA ILE A 99 11.37 4.72 -4.07
C ILE A 99 12.46 4.76 -5.14
N ARG A 100 13.70 4.41 -4.80
CA ARG A 100 14.78 4.17 -5.76
C ARG A 100 15.33 2.76 -5.59
N ALA A 101 15.43 2.03 -6.69
CA ALA A 101 16.24 0.83 -6.82
C ALA A 101 17.48 1.12 -7.67
N THR A 102 18.64 0.61 -7.26
CA THR A 102 19.89 0.69 -8.03
C THR A 102 20.51 -0.70 -8.10
N VAL A 103 20.78 -1.20 -9.31
CA VAL A 103 21.44 -2.50 -9.49
C VAL A 103 22.87 -2.45 -8.96
N THR A 104 23.18 -3.31 -8.00
CA THR A 104 24.50 -3.46 -7.38
C THR A 104 25.24 -4.69 -7.90
N SER A 105 24.51 -5.71 -8.37
CA SER A 105 25.05 -6.91 -9.00
C SER A 105 24.21 -7.29 -10.22
N ALA A 106 24.87 -7.47 -11.38
CA ALA A 106 24.19 -7.78 -12.62
C ALA A 106 23.82 -9.26 -12.76
N GLN A 107 22.73 -9.51 -13.45
CA GLN A 107 22.29 -10.80 -13.93
C GLN A 107 21.68 -10.62 -15.34
N PRO A 108 22.49 -10.73 -16.41
CA PRO A 108 22.02 -10.54 -17.78
C PRO A 108 20.98 -11.56 -18.26
N SER A 109 20.99 -12.76 -17.68
CA SER A 109 20.09 -13.86 -18.04
C SER A 109 19.23 -14.29 -16.85
N ILE A 110 17.92 -14.27 -17.02
CA ILE A 110 16.96 -14.56 -15.96
C ILE A 110 16.46 -16.00 -16.10
N ALA A 111 16.59 -16.78 -15.02
CA ALA A 111 16.05 -18.13 -14.95
C ALA A 111 14.52 -18.10 -14.99
N ALA A 112 13.88 -19.20 -15.41
CA ALA A 112 12.42 -19.27 -15.53
C ALA A 112 11.70 -18.94 -14.22
N GLY A 113 12.26 -19.34 -13.07
CA GLY A 113 11.75 -19.04 -11.73
C GLY A 113 12.29 -17.76 -11.09
N GLY A 114 12.99 -16.91 -11.84
CA GLY A 114 13.51 -15.64 -11.34
C GLY A 114 12.49 -14.52 -11.39
N PHE A 115 12.39 -13.70 -10.35
CA PHE A 115 11.59 -12.48 -10.36
C PHE A 115 12.16 -11.43 -9.40
N LEU A 116 11.88 -10.17 -9.69
CA LEU A 116 12.17 -9.02 -8.82
C LEU A 116 11.11 -7.95 -9.05
N GLN A 117 10.50 -7.46 -7.99
CA GLN A 117 9.38 -6.54 -8.10
C GLN A 117 9.20 -5.66 -6.86
N PHE A 118 8.51 -4.54 -7.08
CA PHE A 118 7.80 -3.87 -6.01
C PHE A 118 6.35 -4.30 -6.03
N TYR A 119 5.71 -4.46 -4.87
CA TYR A 119 4.26 -4.58 -4.80
C TYR A 119 3.66 -3.69 -3.71
N HIS A 120 2.42 -3.30 -3.95
CA HIS A 120 1.54 -2.65 -3.00
C HIS A 120 0.28 -3.52 -2.84
N ALA A 121 -0.03 -3.90 -1.61
CA ALA A 121 -1.21 -4.70 -1.31
C ALA A 121 -2.31 -3.82 -0.69
N LEU A 122 -3.49 -3.87 -1.31
CA LEU A 122 -4.71 -3.20 -0.87
C LEU A 122 -5.58 -4.19 -0.08
N GLU A 123 -6.16 -3.75 1.04
CA GLU A 123 -7.05 -4.58 1.85
C GLU A 123 -8.40 -4.77 1.14
N GLY A 124 -9.04 -5.93 1.32
CA GLY A 124 -10.35 -6.24 0.76
C GLY A 124 -11.42 -5.24 1.18
N PHE A 125 -11.38 -4.73 2.42
CA PHE A 125 -12.25 -3.66 2.90
C PHE A 125 -12.18 -2.40 2.05
N ASP A 126 -10.99 -2.05 1.53
CA ASP A 126 -10.77 -0.83 0.78
C ASP A 126 -11.20 -0.93 -0.68
N VAL A 127 -11.22 -2.15 -1.24
CA VAL A 127 -11.49 -2.40 -2.68
C VAL A 127 -12.77 -3.18 -2.95
N ALA A 128 -13.54 -3.54 -1.93
CA ALA A 128 -14.76 -4.32 -2.06
C ALA A 128 -15.81 -3.65 -2.98
N ASP A 129 -15.80 -2.33 -3.03
CA ASP A 129 -16.67 -1.52 -3.88
C ASP A 129 -16.33 -1.62 -5.38
N LEU A 130 -15.16 -2.14 -5.75
CA LEU A 130 -14.80 -2.43 -7.14
C LEU A 130 -15.57 -3.63 -7.71
N LEU A 131 -16.20 -4.44 -6.86
CA LEU A 131 -17.06 -5.56 -7.25
C LEU A 131 -16.37 -6.61 -8.14
N PHE A 132 -15.05 -6.75 -8.04
CA PHE A 132 -14.31 -7.79 -8.75
C PHE A 132 -14.84 -9.19 -8.35
N GLY A 133 -14.84 -10.12 -9.30
CA GLY A 133 -15.46 -11.45 -9.17
C GLY A 133 -16.96 -11.47 -9.43
N THR A 134 -17.54 -10.37 -9.93
CA THR A 134 -18.97 -10.28 -10.25
C THR A 134 -19.18 -9.72 -11.65
N SER A 135 -20.38 -9.90 -12.21
CA SER A 135 -20.77 -9.27 -13.49
C SER A 135 -20.80 -7.74 -13.44
N ALA A 136 -20.75 -7.14 -12.24
CA ALA A 136 -20.74 -5.70 -12.02
C ALA A 136 -19.33 -5.16 -11.69
N ALA A 137 -18.27 -5.93 -11.95
CA ALA A 137 -16.89 -5.52 -11.71
C ALA A 137 -16.57 -4.20 -12.42
N LYS A 138 -15.95 -3.28 -11.68
CA LYS A 138 -15.69 -1.92 -12.12
C LYS A 138 -14.29 -1.78 -12.70
N THR A 139 -14.15 -0.99 -13.76
CA THR A 139 -12.84 -0.61 -14.30
C THR A 139 -12.05 0.22 -13.29
N VAL A 140 -10.73 0.07 -13.28
CA VAL A 140 -9.80 0.92 -12.53
C VAL A 140 -8.73 1.53 -13.44
N THR A 141 -8.21 2.70 -13.06
CA THR A 141 -7.05 3.32 -13.71
C THR A 141 -5.97 3.58 -12.67
N LEU A 142 -4.81 2.96 -12.88
CA LEU A 142 -3.58 3.23 -12.16
C LEU A 142 -2.85 4.39 -12.82
N ARG A 143 -2.39 5.34 -12.01
CA ARG A 143 -1.49 6.43 -12.37
C ARG A 143 -0.23 6.29 -11.52
N PHE A 144 0.94 6.46 -12.13
CA PHE A 144 2.19 6.50 -11.38
C PHE A 144 3.24 7.28 -12.14
N GLY A 145 4.17 7.86 -11.40
CA GLY A 145 5.42 8.41 -11.92
C GLY A 145 6.53 7.36 -11.88
N VAL A 146 7.34 7.33 -12.94
CA VAL A 146 8.44 6.40 -13.11
C VAL A 146 9.65 7.09 -13.74
N ASN A 147 10.84 6.69 -13.32
CA ASN A 147 12.10 7.02 -13.97
C ASN A 147 12.90 5.73 -14.11
N ALA A 148 13.19 5.31 -15.35
CA ALA A 148 13.83 4.03 -15.62
C ALA A 148 14.59 4.06 -16.96
N PRO A 149 15.42 3.04 -17.26
CA PRO A 149 15.99 2.82 -18.59
C PRO A 149 14.91 2.68 -19.68
N ALA A 150 15.31 2.97 -20.91
CA ALA A 150 14.48 2.71 -22.08
C ALA A 150 14.15 1.22 -22.20
N GLY A 151 12.89 0.90 -22.45
CA GLY A 151 12.44 -0.49 -22.55
C GLY A 151 10.94 -0.64 -22.28
N THR A 152 10.47 -1.87 -22.40
CA THR A 152 9.09 -2.25 -22.03
C THR A 152 9.10 -2.80 -20.61
N TRP A 153 8.24 -2.25 -19.78
CA TRP A 153 8.10 -2.61 -18.37
C TRP A 153 6.68 -3.10 -18.13
N SER A 154 6.49 -3.90 -17.09
CA SER A 154 5.18 -4.46 -16.75
C SER A 154 4.70 -3.92 -15.41
N ALA A 155 3.41 -3.59 -15.35
CA ALA A 155 2.67 -3.49 -14.11
C ALA A 155 1.59 -4.57 -14.10
N THR A 156 1.47 -5.32 -13.00
CA THR A 156 0.52 -6.43 -12.90
C THR A 156 -0.43 -6.23 -11.74
N PHE A 157 -1.70 -6.52 -11.97
CA PHE A 157 -2.75 -6.54 -10.96
C PHE A 157 -2.99 -7.99 -10.58
N ASP A 158 -2.93 -8.33 -9.30
CA ASP A 158 -3.08 -9.70 -8.80
C ASP A 158 -4.15 -9.74 -7.70
N GLY A 159 -4.92 -10.82 -7.63
CA GLY A 159 -5.92 -11.03 -6.59
C GLY A 159 -5.40 -11.80 -5.36
N PRO A 160 -6.22 -12.02 -4.32
CA PRO A 160 -5.88 -12.99 -3.28
C PRO A 160 -5.65 -14.40 -3.86
N PRO A 161 -5.00 -15.32 -3.12
CA PRO A 161 -4.87 -16.71 -3.55
C PRO A 161 -6.21 -17.37 -3.94
N ALA A 162 -7.31 -17.00 -3.26
CA ALA A 162 -8.66 -17.46 -3.59
C ALA A 162 -9.22 -16.89 -4.90
N ALA A 163 -8.77 -15.72 -5.34
CA ALA A 163 -9.05 -15.24 -6.68
C ALA A 163 -8.22 -16.07 -7.67
N GLY A 164 -6.90 -16.13 -7.45
CA GLY A 164 -5.97 -16.84 -8.34
C GLY A 164 -5.96 -16.23 -9.74
N ARG A 165 -6.07 -14.90 -9.84
CA ARG A 165 -6.21 -14.14 -11.09
C ARG A 165 -5.17 -13.02 -11.14
N SER A 166 -4.64 -12.78 -12.33
CA SER A 166 -3.79 -11.61 -12.57
C SER A 166 -4.00 -11.01 -13.95
N TYR A 167 -3.76 -9.70 -14.06
CA TYR A 167 -3.80 -8.92 -15.29
C TYR A 167 -2.48 -8.16 -15.44
N THR A 168 -1.69 -8.52 -16.43
CA THR A 168 -0.44 -7.82 -16.75
C THR A 168 -0.68 -6.77 -17.81
N ALA A 169 -0.19 -5.56 -17.57
CA ALA A 169 -0.15 -4.46 -18.52
C ALA A 169 1.29 -4.05 -18.79
N GLU A 170 1.57 -3.64 -20.02
CA GLU A 170 2.87 -3.09 -20.40
C GLU A 170 2.83 -1.56 -20.43
N TYR A 171 3.96 -0.94 -20.07
CA TYR A 171 4.23 0.46 -20.32
C TYR A 171 5.66 0.63 -20.86
N THR A 172 5.82 1.50 -21.84
CA THR A 172 7.12 1.74 -22.47
C THR A 172 7.76 2.99 -21.90
N ILE A 173 9.08 2.94 -21.70
CA ILE A 173 9.94 4.12 -21.55
C ILE A 173 10.71 4.27 -22.85
N SER A 174 10.47 5.34 -23.60
CA SER A 174 11.19 5.61 -24.85
C SER A 174 12.64 6.02 -24.57
N ALA A 175 13.49 5.99 -25.60
CA ALA A 175 14.87 6.46 -25.49
C ALA A 175 14.97 7.94 -25.06
N ALA A 176 14.00 8.78 -25.48
CA ALA A 176 13.98 10.20 -25.10
C ALA A 176 13.52 10.45 -23.65
N GLU A 177 12.79 9.49 -23.08
CA GLU A 177 12.27 9.50 -21.71
C GLU A 177 13.22 8.83 -20.70
N ALA A 178 14.14 7.99 -21.17
CA ALA A 178 15.07 7.27 -20.31
C ALA A 178 15.83 8.21 -19.36
N GLY A 179 15.86 7.86 -18.08
CA GLY A 179 16.50 8.67 -17.04
C GLY A 179 15.73 9.93 -16.62
N LYS A 180 14.51 10.16 -17.15
CA LYS A 180 13.65 11.30 -16.80
C LYS A 180 12.41 10.83 -16.05
N ASP A 181 11.84 11.75 -15.26
CA ASP A 181 10.59 11.52 -14.53
C ASP A 181 9.42 11.58 -15.53
N VAL A 182 8.67 10.48 -15.66
CA VAL A 182 7.52 10.40 -16.57
C VAL A 182 6.31 9.80 -15.88
N VAL A 183 5.13 10.29 -16.23
CA VAL A 183 3.86 9.75 -15.72
C VAL A 183 3.32 8.70 -16.69
N ARG A 184 2.81 7.60 -16.14
CA ARG A 184 2.13 6.52 -16.86
C ARG A 184 0.73 6.31 -16.31
N TYR A 185 -0.15 5.85 -17.19
CA TYR A 185 -1.54 5.52 -16.88
C TYR A 185 -1.84 4.13 -17.44
N ILE A 186 -2.48 3.28 -16.64
CA ILE A 186 -2.87 1.93 -17.03
C ILE A 186 -4.32 1.74 -16.61
N THR A 187 -5.20 1.52 -17.58
CA THR A 187 -6.62 1.24 -17.34
C THR A 187 -6.86 -0.25 -17.48
N VAL A 188 -7.45 -0.85 -16.44
CA VAL A 188 -7.71 -2.29 -16.35
C VAL A 188 -9.21 -2.51 -16.13
N PRO A 189 -9.88 -3.30 -17.00
CA PRO A 189 -11.26 -3.70 -16.74
C PRO A 189 -11.31 -4.54 -15.45
N GLY A 190 -12.36 -4.42 -14.65
CA GLY A 190 -12.51 -5.28 -13.47
C GLY A 190 -12.65 -6.75 -13.86
N ASP A 191 -12.07 -7.67 -13.10
CA ASP A 191 -12.25 -9.10 -13.35
C ASP A 191 -13.67 -9.52 -12.95
N VAL A 192 -14.39 -10.19 -13.85
CA VAL A 192 -15.74 -10.71 -13.59
C VAL A 192 -15.71 -12.12 -12.98
N SER A 193 -14.52 -12.69 -12.79
CA SER A 193 -14.29 -14.04 -12.26
C SER A 193 -13.44 -14.03 -10.97
N GLY A 194 -13.39 -15.17 -10.28
CA GLY A 194 -12.60 -15.38 -9.07
C GLY A 194 -13.28 -14.90 -7.79
N ALA A 195 -12.76 -15.33 -6.64
CA ALA A 195 -13.22 -14.91 -5.32
C ALA A 195 -12.31 -13.82 -4.74
N TRP A 196 -12.79 -12.57 -4.74
CA TRP A 196 -12.05 -11.41 -4.26
C TRP A 196 -12.40 -11.12 -2.80
N ALA A 197 -11.38 -10.84 -1.98
CA ALA A 197 -11.55 -10.58 -0.55
C ALA A 197 -12.30 -9.27 -0.31
N LYS A 198 -13.15 -9.25 0.72
CA LYS A 198 -13.95 -8.08 1.15
C LYS A 198 -13.73 -7.76 2.62
N ASP A 199 -12.65 -8.29 3.18
CA ASP A 199 -12.28 -8.23 4.58
C ASP A 199 -10.87 -7.64 4.75
N ASN A 200 -10.25 -7.87 5.90
CA ASN A 200 -8.89 -7.44 6.19
C ASN A 200 -7.82 -8.32 5.52
N MET A 201 -8.18 -9.26 4.65
CA MET A 201 -7.23 -9.96 3.81
C MET A 201 -6.88 -9.13 2.57
N ARG A 202 -5.93 -9.64 1.80
CA ARG A 202 -5.47 -9.05 0.56
C ARG A 202 -6.60 -8.99 -0.48
N GLY A 203 -7.03 -7.78 -0.83
CA GLY A 203 -8.06 -7.54 -1.83
C GLY A 203 -7.51 -7.46 -3.25
N LEU A 204 -6.53 -6.59 -3.47
CA LEU A 204 -5.89 -6.37 -4.77
C LEU A 204 -4.42 -6.05 -4.54
N LEU A 205 -3.51 -6.61 -5.34
CA LEU A 205 -2.12 -6.14 -5.39
C LEU A 205 -1.85 -5.45 -6.72
N VAL A 206 -0.98 -4.46 -6.65
CA VAL A 206 -0.34 -3.86 -7.81
C VAL A 206 1.15 -4.13 -7.73
N HIS A 207 1.69 -4.75 -8.77
CA HIS A 207 3.09 -5.10 -8.95
C HIS A 207 3.72 -4.19 -9.98
N TRP A 208 4.95 -3.77 -9.74
CA TRP A 208 5.86 -3.20 -10.75
C TRP A 208 7.02 -4.17 -10.91
N ALA A 209 7.08 -4.85 -12.06
CA ALA A 209 8.15 -5.80 -12.33
C ALA A 209 9.44 -5.07 -12.69
N LEU A 210 10.51 -5.43 -11.99
CA LEU A 210 11.89 -5.11 -12.38
C LEU A 210 12.50 -6.25 -13.18
N VAL A 211 12.13 -7.48 -12.83
CA VAL A 211 12.51 -8.72 -13.51
C VAL A 211 11.34 -9.69 -13.44
N SER A 212 11.06 -10.40 -14.55
CA SER A 212 10.13 -11.52 -14.58
C SER A 212 10.70 -12.63 -15.47
N GLY A 213 10.90 -13.81 -14.90
CA GLY A 213 11.27 -15.03 -15.61
C GLY A 213 10.05 -15.74 -16.19
N ALA A 214 10.27 -16.64 -17.16
CA ALA A 214 9.20 -17.23 -17.97
C ALA A 214 8.05 -17.91 -17.19
N ASN A 215 8.28 -18.42 -15.97
CA ASN A 215 7.21 -19.01 -15.14
C ASN A 215 6.24 -17.97 -14.56
N TYR A 216 6.64 -16.69 -14.52
CA TYR A 216 5.87 -15.59 -13.97
C TYR A 216 5.43 -14.59 -15.05
N GLN A 217 5.44 -15.02 -16.31
CA GLN A 217 5.05 -14.21 -17.46
C GLN A 217 3.69 -14.63 -18.02
N GLN A 218 2.91 -13.65 -18.47
CA GLN A 218 1.70 -13.88 -19.25
C GLN A 218 1.58 -12.88 -20.40
N ALA A 219 0.70 -13.18 -21.36
CA ALA A 219 0.34 -12.20 -22.39
C ALA A 219 -0.33 -10.98 -21.75
N PRO A 220 0.07 -9.75 -22.09
CA PRO A 220 -0.51 -8.55 -21.49
C PRO A 220 -1.92 -8.29 -22.02
N GLY A 221 -2.73 -7.57 -21.24
CA GLY A 221 -4.02 -7.04 -21.69
C GLY A 221 -5.24 -7.91 -21.39
N SER A 222 -5.10 -8.96 -20.57
CA SER A 222 -6.23 -9.80 -20.17
C SER A 222 -6.06 -10.40 -18.78
N TRP A 223 -7.19 -10.75 -18.14
CA TRP A 223 -7.20 -11.47 -16.86
C TRP A 223 -7.05 -12.97 -17.08
N THR A 224 -5.99 -13.54 -16.52
CA THR A 224 -5.69 -14.97 -16.61
C THR A 224 -5.67 -15.61 -15.22
N ALA A 225 -5.89 -16.92 -15.15
CA ALA A 225 -5.69 -17.68 -13.92
C ALA A 225 -4.20 -17.90 -13.67
N GLY A 226 -3.74 -17.58 -12.46
CA GLY A 226 -2.34 -17.70 -12.06
C GLY A 226 -1.78 -16.40 -11.47
N GLY A 227 -0.71 -16.53 -10.68
CA GLY A 227 0.05 -15.41 -10.13
C GLY A 227 1.22 -15.08 -11.04
N PHE A 228 1.02 -14.11 -11.94
CA PHE A 228 2.05 -13.59 -12.83
C PHE A 228 2.52 -12.23 -12.34
N CYS A 229 3.73 -11.82 -12.70
CA CYS A 229 4.27 -10.51 -12.34
C CYS A 229 4.71 -9.66 -13.54
N GLY A 230 4.85 -10.23 -14.74
CA GLY A 230 5.21 -9.45 -15.92
C GLY A 230 4.81 -10.11 -17.24
N SER A 231 5.22 -9.49 -18.34
CA SER A 231 5.02 -10.02 -19.69
C SER A 231 6.32 -10.62 -20.26
N PRO A 232 6.26 -11.36 -21.37
CA PRO A 232 7.45 -11.78 -22.10
C PRO A 232 8.36 -10.64 -22.58
N ASN A 233 7.83 -9.41 -22.70
CA ASN A 233 8.60 -8.25 -23.14
C ASN A 233 9.22 -7.45 -21.97
N GLN A 234 9.08 -7.95 -20.73
CA GLN A 234 9.62 -7.29 -19.55
C GLN A 234 11.12 -7.00 -19.68
N PHE A 235 11.50 -5.74 -19.48
CA PHE A 235 12.88 -5.31 -19.41
C PHE A 235 13.60 -5.99 -18.24
N ASN A 236 14.81 -6.50 -18.49
CA ASN A 236 15.65 -7.06 -17.44
C ASN A 236 16.40 -5.94 -16.70
N PHE A 237 15.82 -5.44 -15.60
CA PHE A 237 16.45 -4.40 -14.79
C PHE A 237 17.85 -4.80 -14.32
N LEU A 238 18.03 -6.06 -13.91
CA LEU A 238 19.31 -6.58 -13.42
C LEU A 238 20.34 -6.79 -14.54
N GLY A 239 20.02 -6.53 -15.81
CA GLY A 239 20.94 -6.77 -16.92
C GLY A 239 22.26 -6.01 -16.82
N THR A 240 22.26 -4.84 -16.17
CA THR A 240 23.41 -3.95 -16.09
C THR A 240 23.54 -3.34 -14.69
N VAL A 241 24.74 -3.38 -14.12
CA VAL A 241 25.07 -2.67 -12.87
C VAL A 241 24.88 -1.17 -13.06
N GLY A 242 24.31 -0.50 -12.05
CA GLY A 242 24.04 0.93 -12.10
C GLY A 242 22.75 1.32 -12.81
N ASN A 243 21.98 0.36 -13.34
CA ASN A 243 20.60 0.64 -13.74
C ASN A 243 19.82 1.17 -12.52
N VAL A 244 19.03 2.23 -12.75
CA VAL A 244 18.21 2.88 -11.72
C VAL A 244 16.74 2.81 -12.10
N PHE A 245 15.88 2.41 -11.15
CA PHE A 245 14.44 2.48 -11.28
C PHE A 245 13.88 3.30 -10.14
N GLU A 246 13.04 4.30 -10.44
CA GLU A 246 12.34 5.10 -9.43
C GLU A 246 10.83 5.02 -9.63
N LEU A 247 10.10 4.94 -8.52
CA LEU A 247 8.64 4.94 -8.47
C LEU A 247 8.14 6.04 -7.54
N PHE A 248 7.14 6.80 -8.01
CA PHE A 248 6.56 7.92 -7.27
C PHE A 248 5.13 8.25 -7.72
N ASP A 249 4.45 9.13 -6.99
CA ASP A 249 3.11 9.66 -7.33
C ASP A 249 2.09 8.57 -7.72
N VAL A 250 2.05 7.50 -6.94
CA VAL A 250 1.24 6.32 -7.23
C VAL A 250 -0.19 6.53 -6.75
N ALA A 251 -1.15 6.32 -7.65
CA ALA A 251 -2.56 6.36 -7.31
C ALA A 251 -3.37 5.37 -8.15
N LEU A 252 -4.39 4.78 -7.54
CA LEU A 252 -5.37 3.93 -8.21
C LEU A 252 -6.75 4.55 -8.04
N TYR A 253 -7.51 4.66 -9.13
CA TYR A 253 -8.84 5.26 -9.13
C TYR A 253 -9.85 4.33 -9.79
N GLN A 254 -11.09 4.36 -9.32
CA GLN A 254 -12.21 3.71 -9.99
C GLN A 254 -12.60 4.50 -11.24
N GLY A 255 -12.78 3.81 -12.37
CA GLY A 255 -13.16 4.39 -13.65
C GLY A 255 -12.10 4.20 -14.73
N SER A 256 -12.34 4.81 -15.88
CA SER A 256 -11.48 4.72 -17.07
C SER A 256 -10.46 5.86 -17.19
N SER A 257 -10.41 6.76 -16.20
CA SER A 257 -9.52 7.92 -16.19
C SER A 257 -9.04 8.21 -14.78
N ALA A 258 -7.78 8.60 -14.63
CA ALA A 258 -7.23 9.09 -13.38
C ALA A 258 -7.20 10.63 -13.38
N PRO A 259 -7.65 11.30 -12.30
CA PRO A 259 -7.45 12.75 -12.15
C PRO A 259 -5.96 13.09 -11.99
N ALA A 260 -5.66 14.39 -11.99
CA ALA A 260 -4.36 14.89 -11.61
C ALA A 260 -4.00 14.42 -10.20
N TYR A 261 -2.74 14.05 -9.99
CA TYR A 261 -2.30 13.56 -8.70
C TYR A 261 -2.28 14.68 -7.66
N LYS A 262 -2.83 14.36 -6.50
CA LYS A 262 -2.88 15.24 -5.33
C LYS A 262 -2.13 14.53 -4.21
N VAL A 263 -1.08 15.17 -3.70
CA VAL A 263 -0.34 14.65 -2.55
C VAL A 263 -1.32 14.49 -1.38
N PRO A 264 -1.46 13.27 -0.82
CA PRO A 264 -2.41 13.02 0.26
C PRO A 264 -1.97 13.73 1.55
N ASN A 265 -2.90 13.93 2.47
CA ASN A 265 -2.58 14.50 3.78
C ASN A 265 -1.69 13.54 4.58
N TYR A 266 -0.55 14.05 5.07
CA TYR A 266 0.43 13.25 5.80
C TYR A 266 -0.16 12.49 7.00
N GLN A 267 -0.98 13.15 7.83
CA GLN A 267 -1.50 12.55 9.07
C GLN A 267 -2.49 11.41 8.76
N GLN A 268 -3.33 11.59 7.73
CA GLN A 268 -4.26 10.55 7.29
C GLN A 268 -3.52 9.35 6.71
N GLU A 269 -2.47 9.57 5.92
CA GLU A 269 -1.64 8.49 5.38
C GLU A 269 -0.84 7.77 6.46
N LEU A 270 -0.34 8.49 7.45
CA LEU A 270 0.31 7.88 8.61
C LEU A 270 -0.65 6.95 9.36
N LEU A 271 -1.89 7.37 9.60
CA LEU A 271 -2.89 6.52 10.25
C LEU A 271 -3.22 5.27 9.43
N LYS A 272 -3.26 5.36 8.09
CA LYS A 272 -3.43 4.17 7.23
C LYS A 272 -2.21 3.24 7.31
N CYS A 273 -1.00 3.80 7.27
CA CYS A 273 0.27 3.05 7.42
C CYS A 273 0.35 2.32 8.76
N GLN A 274 -0.10 2.98 9.82
CA GLN A 274 -0.11 2.44 11.18
C GLN A 274 -1.05 1.25 11.39
N ARG A 275 -1.94 0.92 10.44
CA ARG A 275 -2.69 -0.34 10.47
C ARG A 275 -1.79 -1.56 10.22
N GLN A 276 -0.68 -1.39 9.50
CA GLN A 276 0.22 -2.49 9.10
C GLN A 276 1.51 -2.52 9.93
N ALA A 277 2.04 -1.37 10.27
CA ALA A 277 3.27 -1.27 11.05
C ALA A 277 3.16 -0.12 12.04
N TRP A 278 3.41 -0.42 13.30
CA TRP A 278 3.52 0.58 14.33
C TRP A 278 4.77 0.34 15.15
N ILE A 279 5.57 1.39 15.31
CA ILE A 279 6.91 1.28 15.86
C ILE A 279 7.05 2.25 17.00
N TRP A 280 7.45 1.70 18.13
CA TRP A 280 7.93 2.43 19.28
C TRP A 280 9.43 2.27 19.36
N SER A 281 10.14 3.34 19.01
CA SER A 281 11.57 3.45 19.18
C SER A 281 11.88 4.74 19.90
N THR A 282 13.03 4.76 20.56
CA THR A 282 13.57 5.98 21.17
C THR A 282 15.05 6.07 20.83
N THR A 283 15.54 7.30 20.71
CA THR A 283 16.98 7.59 20.64
C THR A 283 17.54 8.01 22.00
N ALA A 284 16.68 8.28 22.99
CA ALA A 284 17.07 8.66 24.33
C ALA A 284 17.52 7.46 25.17
N ALA A 285 18.43 7.71 26.11
CA ALA A 285 19.06 6.67 26.94
C ALA A 285 18.07 5.82 27.73
N VAL A 286 16.97 6.43 28.24
CA VAL A 286 15.89 5.73 28.93
C VAL A 286 14.56 6.48 28.70
N ILE A 287 13.55 5.80 28.13
CA ILE A 287 12.15 6.27 28.12
C ILE A 287 11.26 5.20 28.75
N ARG A 288 10.31 5.64 29.58
CA ARG A 288 9.25 4.80 30.13
C ARG A 288 8.17 4.62 29.06
N LEU A 289 8.00 3.38 28.60
CA LEU A 289 7.08 3.05 27.52
C LEU A 289 5.69 2.73 28.07
N ALA A 290 5.62 1.89 29.10
CA ALA A 290 4.35 1.47 29.68
C ALA A 290 4.49 1.14 31.16
N ILE A 291 3.38 1.22 31.88
CA ILE A 291 3.22 0.56 33.17
C ILE A 291 2.97 -0.92 32.89
N SER A 292 3.67 -1.78 33.63
CA SER A 292 3.57 -3.22 33.50
C SER A 292 3.31 -3.89 34.84
N TYR A 293 2.90 -5.15 34.80
CA TYR A 293 2.86 -6.05 35.93
C TYR A 293 3.70 -7.28 35.62
N ASN A 294 4.71 -7.53 36.45
CA ASN A 294 5.53 -8.72 36.36
C ASN A 294 4.83 -9.84 37.15
N ASP A 295 4.29 -10.83 36.46
CA ASP A 295 3.57 -11.96 37.06
C ASP A 295 4.54 -13.03 37.61
N THR A 296 5.74 -13.11 37.04
CA THR A 296 6.82 -14.01 37.46
C THR A 296 8.17 -13.31 37.31
N ALA A 297 9.26 -13.98 37.70
CA ALA A 297 10.62 -13.48 37.47
C ALA A 297 11.04 -13.49 35.98
N ALA A 298 10.19 -14.03 35.10
CA ALA A 298 10.44 -14.19 33.66
C ALA A 298 9.29 -13.71 32.77
N GLY A 299 8.17 -13.25 33.35
CA GLY A 299 6.97 -12.80 32.64
C GLY A 299 6.57 -11.38 33.05
N THR A 300 6.17 -10.59 32.06
CA THR A 300 5.64 -9.25 32.26
C THR A 300 4.51 -8.97 31.30
N GLN A 301 3.52 -8.22 31.77
CA GLN A 301 2.33 -7.87 31.00
C GLN A 301 2.12 -6.37 31.03
N PHE A 302 1.76 -5.80 29.89
CA PHE A 302 1.44 -4.38 29.76
C PHE A 302 0.48 -4.14 28.61
N VAL A 303 -0.14 -2.96 28.59
CA VAL A 303 -1.04 -2.53 27.53
C VAL A 303 -0.50 -1.31 26.82
N ILE A 304 -0.73 -1.26 25.51
CA ILE A 304 -0.33 -0.14 24.66
C ILE A 304 -1.55 0.32 23.87
N PRO A 305 -1.98 1.58 24.01
CA PRO A 305 -2.97 2.16 23.12
C PRO A 305 -2.34 2.43 21.75
N LEU A 306 -3.00 1.96 20.69
CA LEU A 306 -2.59 2.22 19.32
C LEU A 306 -3.40 3.39 18.72
N PRO A 307 -2.78 4.20 17.85
CA PRO A 307 -3.45 5.33 17.19
C PRO A 307 -4.58 4.88 16.26
N THR A 308 -4.49 3.66 15.72
CA THR A 308 -5.52 3.00 14.92
C THR A 308 -5.55 1.51 15.25
N MET A 309 -6.64 0.85 14.94
CA MET A 309 -6.71 -0.62 15.04
C MET A 309 -5.80 -1.23 13.97
N MET A 310 -4.90 -2.14 14.40
CA MET A 310 -4.08 -2.93 13.47
C MET A 310 -4.98 -3.79 12.58
N ARG A 311 -4.54 -4.06 11.35
CA ARG A 311 -5.30 -4.91 10.42
C ARG A 311 -5.56 -6.30 10.98
N ALA A 312 -4.54 -6.89 11.60
CA ALA A 312 -4.58 -8.19 12.24
C ALA A 312 -3.81 -8.13 13.56
N THR A 313 -3.90 -9.18 14.38
CA THR A 313 -3.04 -9.31 15.57
C THR A 313 -1.58 -9.24 15.15
N PRO A 314 -0.81 -8.24 15.62
CA PRO A 314 0.53 -8.01 15.13
C PRO A 314 1.52 -9.02 15.71
N THR A 315 2.53 -9.35 14.93
CA THR A 315 3.76 -9.97 15.44
C THR A 315 4.61 -8.88 16.07
N LEU A 316 5.12 -9.14 17.29
CA LEU A 316 5.97 -8.20 18.00
C LEU A 316 7.46 -8.51 17.80
N ILE A 317 8.24 -7.48 17.51
CA ILE A 317 9.71 -7.54 17.53
C ILE A 317 10.20 -6.60 18.63
N VAL A 318 11.00 -7.14 19.54
CA VAL A 318 11.57 -6.41 20.67
C VAL A 318 13.08 -6.36 20.56
N SER A 319 13.67 -5.23 20.94
CA SER A 319 15.11 -5.10 21.11
C SER A 319 15.39 -4.06 22.18
N GLY A 320 16.35 -4.32 23.06
CA GLY A 320 16.77 -3.35 24.10
C GLY A 320 15.63 -2.90 25.01
N LEU A 321 14.65 -3.77 25.28
CA LEU A 321 13.58 -3.49 26.24
C LEU A 321 13.87 -4.18 27.56
N THR A 322 13.52 -3.52 28.66
CA THR A 322 13.73 -4.02 30.02
C THR A 322 12.51 -3.76 30.89
N SER A 323 12.26 -4.62 31.87
CA SER A 323 11.28 -4.42 32.94
C SER A 323 12.01 -4.42 34.27
N ASN A 324 12.09 -3.24 34.91
CA ASN A 324 12.78 -3.00 36.19
C ASN A 324 14.16 -3.69 36.32
N GLY A 325 15.00 -3.55 35.27
CA GLY A 325 16.37 -4.08 35.23
C GLY A 325 16.52 -5.46 34.56
N GLY A 326 15.44 -6.23 34.41
CA GLY A 326 15.46 -7.48 33.66
C GLY A 326 15.25 -7.26 32.16
N ALA A 327 15.93 -8.05 31.31
CA ALA A 327 15.84 -7.91 29.86
C ALA A 327 14.62 -8.65 29.29
N ILE A 328 13.91 -8.00 28.37
CA ILE A 328 12.82 -8.59 27.59
C ILE A 328 13.41 -9.16 26.30
N SER A 329 13.22 -10.47 26.09
CA SER A 329 13.77 -11.19 24.93
C SER A 329 12.72 -11.53 23.87
N SER A 330 11.45 -11.58 24.26
CA SER A 330 10.35 -11.88 23.34
C SER A 330 9.05 -11.26 23.84
N ALA A 331 8.12 -11.04 22.91
CA ALA A 331 6.80 -10.52 23.22
C ALA A 331 5.75 -11.10 22.27
N SER A 332 4.52 -11.19 22.76
CA SER A 332 3.34 -11.60 22.00
C SER A 332 2.22 -10.60 22.22
N ALA A 333 1.38 -10.42 21.20
CA ALA A 333 0.26 -9.48 21.24
C ALA A 333 -1.09 -10.21 21.26
N SER A 334 -2.04 -9.60 21.96
CA SER A 334 -3.48 -9.80 21.79
C SER A 334 -4.15 -8.44 21.61
N MET A 335 -5.29 -8.40 20.92
CA MET A 335 -5.95 -7.16 20.53
C MET A 335 -7.35 -7.07 21.14
N VAL A 336 -7.68 -5.91 21.72
CA VAL A 336 -9.04 -5.53 22.11
C VAL A 336 -9.31 -4.14 21.53
N GLY A 337 -9.96 -4.09 20.36
CA GLY A 337 -10.09 -2.85 19.59
C GLY A 337 -8.72 -2.27 19.21
N ASN A 338 -8.46 -1.01 19.56
CA ASN A 338 -7.17 -0.35 19.37
C ASN A 338 -6.23 -0.47 20.59
N ILE A 339 -6.53 -1.33 21.56
CA ILE A 339 -5.66 -1.61 22.70
C ILE A 339 -4.92 -2.92 22.43
N MET A 340 -3.59 -2.86 22.45
CA MET A 340 -2.72 -4.02 22.33
C MET A 340 -2.30 -4.47 23.74
N ALA A 341 -2.75 -5.65 24.14
CA ALA A 341 -2.24 -6.33 25.32
C ALA A 341 -0.97 -7.09 24.93
N VAL A 342 0.12 -6.86 25.66
CA VAL A 342 1.42 -7.46 25.41
C VAL A 342 1.78 -8.37 26.58
N ALA A 343 2.05 -9.63 26.27
CA ALA A 343 2.71 -10.56 27.18
C ALA A 343 4.14 -10.75 26.70
N ALA A 344 5.10 -10.39 27.53
CA ALA A 344 6.52 -10.44 27.23
C ALA A 344 7.26 -11.37 28.18
N ALA A 345 8.27 -12.06 27.65
CA ALA A 345 9.11 -12.97 28.40
C ALA A 345 10.56 -12.47 28.42
N GLY A 346 11.26 -12.83 29.48
CA GLY A 346 12.62 -12.40 29.72
C GLY A 346 13.21 -13.01 30.98
N SER A 347 14.17 -12.32 31.57
CA SER A 347 14.83 -12.78 32.79
C SER A 347 15.15 -11.60 33.72
N GLY A 348 15.18 -11.88 35.03
CA GLY A 348 15.57 -10.91 36.05
C GLY A 348 14.49 -9.90 36.42
N PHE A 349 13.21 -10.23 36.22
CA PHE A 349 12.11 -9.35 36.62
C PHE A 349 11.84 -9.45 38.13
N ALA A 350 11.60 -8.31 38.78
CA ALA A 350 11.04 -8.26 40.12
C ALA A 350 9.51 -8.34 40.05
N VAL A 351 8.88 -9.32 40.72
CA VAL A 351 7.43 -9.54 40.70
C VAL A 351 6.68 -8.33 41.27
N GLY A 352 5.58 -7.94 40.62
CA GLY A 352 4.74 -6.82 41.02
C GLY A 352 4.66 -5.69 39.99
N ALA A 353 4.20 -4.51 40.44
CA ALA A 353 4.09 -3.34 39.58
C ALA A 353 5.47 -2.90 39.07
N SER A 354 5.57 -2.71 37.77
CA SER A 354 6.82 -2.43 37.07
C SER A 354 6.59 -1.43 35.93
N GLN A 355 7.68 -1.06 35.27
CA GLN A 355 7.69 -0.20 34.10
C GLN A 355 8.56 -0.79 33.01
N ILE A 356 8.09 -0.65 31.78
CA ILE A 356 8.85 -1.03 30.60
C ILE A 356 9.73 0.14 30.20
N TYR A 357 11.02 -0.12 30.08
CA TYR A 357 12.02 0.83 29.64
C TYR A 357 12.66 0.33 28.36
N SER A 358 12.91 1.24 27.43
CA SER A 358 13.96 1.05 26.43
C SER A 358 15.32 1.36 27.08
N GLN A 359 16.24 0.40 27.09
CA GLN A 359 17.63 0.62 27.50
C GLN A 359 18.55 0.05 26.42
N GLY A 360 19.38 0.90 25.84
CA GLY A 360 20.39 0.51 24.87
C GLY A 360 21.75 1.08 25.24
N ALA A 361 22.72 0.23 25.53
CA ALA A 361 24.12 0.63 25.53
C ALA A 361 24.52 0.94 24.08
N GLY A 362 24.41 2.21 23.66
CA GLY A 362 24.86 2.68 22.34
C GLY A 362 23.88 2.56 21.16
N GLY A 363 22.61 2.20 21.40
CA GLY A 363 21.60 2.13 20.34
C GLY A 363 20.22 1.81 20.89
N GLY A 364 19.27 2.72 20.72
CA GLY A 364 17.97 2.73 21.39
C GLY A 364 17.12 1.47 21.20
N GLY A 365 16.47 1.04 22.28
CA GLY A 365 15.54 -0.08 22.25
C GLY A 365 14.25 0.24 21.48
N PHE A 366 13.60 -0.79 20.96
CA PHE A 366 12.35 -0.67 20.23
C PHE A 366 11.38 -1.83 20.49
N LEU A 367 10.10 -1.52 20.30
CA LEU A 367 9.01 -2.46 20.09
C LEU A 367 8.40 -2.18 18.71
N LYS A 368 8.43 -3.14 17.80
CA LYS A 368 7.71 -3.07 16.53
C LYS A 368 6.51 -3.99 16.59
N ALA A 369 5.33 -3.48 16.27
CA ALA A 369 4.12 -4.25 16.04
C ALA A 369 3.88 -4.31 14.52
N LEU A 370 3.97 -5.51 13.96
CA LEU A 370 3.87 -5.73 12.51
C LEU A 370 2.68 -6.63 12.20
N ALA A 371 1.72 -6.11 11.46
CA ALA A 371 0.69 -6.87 10.79
C ALA A 371 0.82 -6.56 9.31
N ARG A 372 1.60 -7.31 8.53
CA ARG A 372 1.80 -7.07 7.08
C ARG A 372 0.85 -7.93 6.23
N LEU A 373 0.54 -7.49 5.01
CA LEU A 373 -0.23 -8.23 3.99
C LEU A 373 0.63 -9.14 3.11
#